data_AF-A0A946XQ42-F1
#
_entry.id   AF-A0A946XQ42-F1
#
_cell.length_a   1.000
_cell.length_b   1.000
_cell.length_c   1.000
_cell.angle_alpha   90.00
_cell.angle_beta   90.00
_cell.angle_gamma   90.00
#
_symmetry.space_group_name_H-M   'P 1'
#
loop_
_entity.id
_entity.type
_entity.pdbx_description
1 polymer ?
#
loop_
_entity_poly.entity_id
_entity_poly.type
_entity_poly.pdbx_seq_one_letter_code
_entity_poly.pdbx_strand_id
1 'polypeptide(L)'
;MFFPEQIELLQSSGSLGAGLQILFALIIAHVLFDYPLQGDFLAKYKNRHYKSAEATPTLLWAHCLTAHSLMHAGAVWAITGSFIIGLIELVLHWIIDFIKCEGLTNIHSDQALHILCRIGYVVAMALCCNSVEP
;
A
#
# COMPACT_ATOMS: atom_id res chain seq x y z
N MET A 1 10.94 13.56 -2.98
CA MET A 1 12.14 13.68 -2.13
C MET A 1 12.24 12.39 -1.35
N PHE A 2 13.25 11.58 -1.63
CA PHE A 2 13.54 10.34 -0.90
C PHE A 2 14.34 10.67 0.36
N PHE A 3 14.19 9.91 1.45
CA PHE A 3 15.12 10.04 2.58
C PHE A 3 16.49 9.46 2.17
N PRO A 4 17.60 10.11 2.56
CA PRO A 4 18.95 9.76 2.08
C PRO A 4 19.40 8.33 2.42
N GLU A 5 18.93 7.75 3.53
CA GLU A 5 19.34 6.42 3.99
C GLU A 5 18.89 5.26 3.05
N GLN A 6 17.71 5.36 2.44
CA GLN A 6 17.20 4.31 1.54
C GLN A 6 17.90 4.33 0.17
N ILE A 7 18.28 5.52 -0.30
CA ILE A 7 19.10 5.66 -1.51
C ILE A 7 20.49 5.07 -1.25
N GLU A 8 21.07 5.32 -0.08
CA GLU A 8 22.36 4.76 0.31
C GLU A 8 22.31 3.23 0.36
N LEU A 9 21.23 2.63 0.89
CA LEU A 9 21.01 1.19 0.89
C LEU A 9 20.90 0.60 -0.54
N LEU A 10 20.15 1.27 -1.43
CA LEU A 10 20.02 0.90 -2.85
C LEU A 10 21.33 1.03 -3.63
N GLN A 11 22.19 1.96 -3.23
CA GLN A 11 23.50 2.22 -3.84
C GLN A 11 24.62 1.33 -3.27
N SER A 12 24.57 0.96 -1.99
CA SER A 12 25.65 0.23 -1.29
C SER A 12 25.58 -1.29 -1.48
N SER A 13 24.40 -1.82 -1.75
CA SER A 13 24.12 -3.25 -1.85
C SER A 13 23.69 -3.50 -3.28
N GLY A 14 24.48 -4.23 -4.09
CA GLY A 14 24.21 -4.44 -5.52
C GLY A 14 22.71 -4.50 -5.85
N SER A 15 22.25 -3.61 -6.73
CA SER A 15 20.88 -3.05 -6.80
C SER A 15 19.71 -4.02 -6.60
N LEU A 16 19.86 -5.30 -6.99
CA LEU A 16 18.86 -6.35 -6.78
C LEU A 16 18.67 -6.72 -5.30
N GLY A 17 19.75 -6.86 -4.53
CA GLY A 17 19.69 -7.27 -3.13
C GLY A 17 18.95 -6.25 -2.26
N ALA A 18 19.26 -4.96 -2.43
CA ALA A 18 18.56 -3.88 -1.75
C ALA A 18 17.09 -3.78 -2.19
N GLY A 19 16.81 -3.93 -3.49
CA GLY A 19 15.43 -3.96 -4.00
C GLY A 19 14.59 -5.07 -3.37
N LEU A 20 15.15 -6.28 -3.21
CA LEU A 20 14.47 -7.40 -2.56
C LEU A 20 14.20 -7.15 -1.07
N GLN A 21 15.12 -6.50 -0.36
CA GLN A 21 14.90 -6.13 1.05
C GLN A 21 13.74 -5.15 1.19
N ILE A 22 13.68 -4.12 0.33
CA ILE A 22 12.58 -3.16 0.35
C ILE A 22 11.26 -3.85 -0.03
N LEU A 23 11.26 -4.69 -1.07
CA LEU A 23 10.06 -5.46 -1.45
C LEU A 23 9.54 -6.29 -0.27
N PHE A 24 10.44 -6.99 0.42
CA PHE A 24 10.08 -7.81 1.57
C PHE A 24 9.49 -6.95 2.70
N ALA A 25 10.09 -5.80 3.01
CA ALA A 25 9.56 -4.87 4.01
C ALA A 25 8.16 -4.34 3.63
N LEU A 26 7.95 -3.99 2.35
CA LEU A 26 6.65 -3.52 1.85
C LEU A 26 5.56 -4.61 1.92
N ILE A 27 5.92 -5.88 1.67
CA ILE A 27 5.00 -7.01 1.81
C ILE A 27 4.65 -7.26 3.29
N ILE A 28 5.64 -7.22 4.18
CA ILE A 28 5.40 -7.34 5.63
C ILE A 28 4.44 -6.25 6.09
N ALA A 29 4.69 -5.00 5.70
CA ALA A 29 3.81 -3.89 6.03
C ALA A 29 2.38 -4.13 5.52
N HIS A 30 2.22 -4.51 4.26
CA HIS A 30 0.90 -4.82 3.71
C HIS A 30 0.15 -5.87 4.55
N VAL A 31 0.80 -7.00 4.84
CA VAL A 31 0.18 -8.06 5.65
C VAL A 31 -0.11 -7.58 7.07
N LEU A 32 0.78 -6.81 7.70
CA LEU A 32 0.56 -6.24 9.02
C LEU A 32 -0.69 -5.34 9.07
N PHE A 33 -0.89 -4.52 8.04
CA PHE A 33 -2.00 -3.58 7.96
C PHE A 33 -3.32 -4.23 7.55
N ASP A 34 -3.31 -5.26 6.71
CA ASP A 34 -4.52 -5.97 6.25
C ASP A 34 -5.06 -6.99 7.24
N TYR A 35 -4.21 -7.54 8.11
CA TYR A 35 -4.56 -8.65 8.98
C TYR A 35 -4.51 -8.25 10.47
N PRO A 36 -3.35 -8.10 11.15
CA PRO A 36 -3.33 -7.68 12.55
C PRO A 36 -3.95 -6.31 12.85
N LEU A 37 -3.66 -5.30 12.03
CA LEU A 37 -4.06 -3.91 12.32
C LEU A 37 -5.40 -3.51 11.69
N GLN A 38 -5.96 -4.35 10.82
CA GLN A 38 -7.33 -4.20 10.33
C GLN A 38 -8.29 -4.97 11.23
N GLY A 39 -8.75 -4.33 12.30
CA GLY A 39 -9.79 -4.90 13.14
C GLY A 39 -11.13 -5.10 12.39
N ASP A 40 -12.00 -5.92 12.96
CA ASP A 40 -13.34 -6.25 12.44
C ASP A 40 -14.15 -5.04 11.98
N PHE A 41 -14.08 -3.95 12.74
CA PHE A 41 -14.76 -2.70 12.41
C PHE A 41 -14.32 -2.18 11.04
N LEU A 42 -13.01 -2.00 10.85
CA LEU A 42 -12.47 -1.43 9.62
C LEU A 42 -12.73 -2.35 8.42
N ALA A 43 -12.57 -3.67 8.62
CA ALA A 43 -12.82 -4.68 7.59
C ALA A 43 -14.27 -4.68 7.08
N LYS A 44 -15.24 -4.57 7.99
CA LYS A 44 -16.68 -4.57 7.66
C LYS A 44 -17.10 -3.22 7.08
N TYR A 45 -16.76 -2.14 7.77
CA TYR A 45 -17.31 -0.83 7.45
C TYR A 45 -16.63 -0.17 6.25
N LYS A 46 -15.44 -0.57 5.79
CA LYS A 46 -14.86 -0.07 4.53
C LYS A 46 -15.67 -0.47 3.29
N ASN A 47 -16.51 -1.51 3.39
CA ASN A 47 -17.40 -1.93 2.31
C ASN A 47 -18.71 -1.13 2.33
N ARG A 48 -18.99 -0.37 1.27
CA ARG A 48 -20.21 0.44 1.14
C ARG A 48 -21.51 -0.38 1.12
N HIS A 49 -21.42 -1.67 0.83
CA HIS A 49 -22.56 -2.60 0.79
C HIS A 49 -22.80 -3.30 2.13
N TYR A 50 -21.92 -3.11 3.11
CA TYR A 50 -22.10 -3.69 4.44
C TYR A 50 -23.30 -3.06 5.15
N LYS A 51 -24.26 -3.92 5.54
CA LYS A 51 -25.45 -3.53 6.30
C LYS A 51 -25.26 -3.92 7.76
N SER A 52 -25.17 -2.92 8.61
CA SER A 52 -25.13 -3.08 10.06
C SER A 52 -26.55 -3.19 10.63
N ALA A 53 -26.70 -3.85 11.78
CA ALA A 53 -27.97 -3.90 12.52
C ALA A 53 -28.37 -2.52 13.08
N GLU A 54 -27.38 -1.65 13.31
CA GLU A 54 -27.54 -0.29 13.81
C GLU A 54 -27.47 0.73 12.66
N ALA A 55 -28.09 1.90 12.87
CA ALA A 55 -28.01 2.99 11.92
C ALA A 55 -26.58 3.55 11.87
N THR A 56 -25.94 3.49 10.70
CA THR A 56 -24.59 4.02 10.50
C THR A 56 -24.62 5.29 9.64
N PRO A 57 -23.67 6.22 9.83
CA PRO A 57 -23.54 7.39 8.96
C PRO A 57 -23.34 6.99 7.48
N THR A 58 -24.01 7.67 6.56
CA THR A 58 -24.03 7.35 5.12
C THR A 58 -22.64 7.28 4.46
N LEU A 59 -21.66 8.04 4.97
CA LEU A 59 -20.29 8.09 4.46
C LEU A 59 -19.26 7.38 5.35
N LEU A 60 -19.70 6.59 6.34
CA LEU A 60 -18.79 5.87 7.21
C LEU A 60 -17.83 4.98 6.40
N TRP A 61 -18.32 4.35 5.35
CA TRP A 61 -17.50 3.48 4.52
C TRP A 61 -16.34 4.22 3.84
N ALA A 62 -16.57 5.45 3.39
CA ALA A 62 -15.55 6.25 2.74
C ALA A 62 -14.45 6.60 3.75
N HIS A 63 -14.81 6.98 4.98
CA HIS A 63 -13.85 7.23 6.05
C HIS A 63 -13.05 5.97 6.41
N CYS A 64 -13.72 4.82 6.55
CA CYS A 64 -13.05 3.55 6.85
C CYS A 64 -12.10 3.13 5.74
N LEU A 65 -12.53 3.20 4.48
CA LEU A 65 -11.70 2.86 3.33
C LEU A 65 -10.50 3.81 3.22
N THR A 66 -10.73 5.12 3.32
CA THR A 66 -9.64 6.10 3.30
C THR A 66 -8.67 5.93 4.47
N ALA A 67 -9.15 5.64 5.68
CA ALA A 67 -8.29 5.36 6.82
C ALA A 67 -7.42 4.12 6.59
N HIS A 68 -8.01 3.05 6.08
CA HIS A 68 -7.29 1.83 5.73
C HIS A 68 -6.20 2.09 4.66
N SER A 69 -6.56 2.74 3.56
CA SER A 69 -5.60 3.08 2.50
C SER A 69 -4.51 4.06 2.97
N LEU A 70 -4.83 4.98 3.88
CA LEU A 70 -3.85 5.89 4.48
C LEU A 70 -2.82 5.15 5.37
N MET A 71 -3.24 4.12 6.10
CA MET A 71 -2.32 3.28 6.89
C MET A 71 -1.27 2.62 5.98
N HIS A 72 -1.70 2.06 4.85
CA HIS A 72 -0.79 1.50 3.84
C HIS A 72 0.10 2.57 3.19
N ALA A 73 -0.48 3.71 2.79
CA ALA A 73 0.28 4.82 2.22
C ALA A 73 1.37 5.34 3.18
N GLY A 74 1.05 5.46 4.47
CA GLY A 74 2.01 5.86 5.50
C GLY A 74 3.15 4.85 5.66
N ALA A 75 2.84 3.55 5.63
CA ALA A 75 3.85 2.50 5.69
C ALA A 75 4.77 2.50 4.46
N VAL A 76 4.18 2.62 3.27
CA VAL A 76 4.94 2.72 2.01
C VAL A 76 5.83 3.96 2.01
N TRP A 77 5.31 5.12 2.45
CA TRP A 77 6.12 6.32 2.57
C TRP A 77 7.26 6.15 3.58
N ALA A 78 7.00 5.58 4.76
CA ALA A 78 8.03 5.37 5.77
C ALA A 78 9.14 4.42 5.27
N ILE A 79 8.78 3.36 4.55
CA ILE A 79 9.74 2.36 4.05
C ILE A 79 10.53 2.90 2.86
N THR A 80 9.85 3.49 1.86
CA THR A 80 10.49 3.97 0.63
C THR A 80 11.15 5.33 0.79
N GLY A 81 10.74 6.08 1.81
CA GLY A 81 11.07 7.49 2.00
C GLY A 81 10.48 8.43 0.95
N SER A 82 9.63 7.97 0.05
CA SER A 82 9.05 8.79 -1.02
C SER A 82 7.61 9.15 -0.76
N PHE A 83 7.36 10.43 -0.51
CA PHE A 83 6.00 10.96 -0.39
C PHE A 83 5.15 10.69 -1.63
N ILE A 84 5.75 10.76 -2.83
CA ILE A 84 5.03 10.53 -4.09
C ILE A 84 4.59 9.07 -4.20
N ILE A 85 5.46 8.10 -3.86
CA ILE A 85 5.09 6.68 -3.87
C ILE A 85 4.01 6.40 -2.82
N GLY A 86 4.09 7.03 -1.64
CA GLY A 86 3.03 6.95 -0.63
C GLY A 86 1.68 7.47 -1.14
N LEU A 87 1.66 8.60 -1.86
CA LEU A 87 0.43 9.14 -2.45
C LEU A 87 -0.14 8.23 -3.55
N ILE A 88 0.73 7.62 -4.37
CA ILE A 88 0.32 6.63 -5.37
C ILE A 88 -0.31 5.41 -4.67
N GLU A 89 0.30 4.91 -3.59
CA GLU A 89 -0.26 3.81 -2.81
C GLU A 89 -1.63 4.18 -2.24
N LEU A 90 -1.82 5.39 -1.71
CA LEU A 90 -3.12 5.83 -1.22
C LEU A 90 -4.21 5.66 -2.29
N VAL A 91 -3.95 6.14 -3.51
CA VAL A 91 -4.92 6.11 -4.60
C VAL A 91 -5.14 4.68 -5.10
N LEU A 92 -4.08 3.94 -5.40
CA LEU A 92 -4.18 2.58 -5.93
C LEU A 92 -4.82 1.63 -4.91
N HIS A 93 -4.41 1.71 -3.64
CA HIS A 93 -4.97 0.87 -2.59
C HIS A 93 -6.46 1.12 -2.41
N TRP A 94 -6.86 2.39 -2.38
CA TRP A 94 -8.27 2.78 -2.27
C TRP A 94 -9.10 2.21 -3.42
N ILE A 95 -8.61 2.33 -4.66
CA ILE A 95 -9.29 1.82 -5.86
C ILE A 95 -9.41 0.29 -5.83
N ILE A 96 -8.34 -0.43 -5.51
CA ILE A 96 -8.35 -1.90 -5.47
C ILE A 96 -9.36 -2.41 -4.45
N ASP A 97 -9.29 -1.87 -3.22
CA ASP A 97 -10.21 -2.25 -2.15
C ASP A 97 -11.67 -1.88 -2.47
N PHE A 98 -11.89 -0.72 -3.08
CA PHE A 98 -13.21 -0.31 -3.53
C PHE A 98 -13.77 -1.30 -4.55
N ILE A 99 -12.99 -1.66 -5.57
CA ILE A 99 -13.39 -2.64 -6.60
C ILE A 99 -13.68 -4.01 -5.97
N LYS A 100 -12.88 -4.44 -4.98
CA LYS A 100 -13.18 -5.66 -4.20
C LYS A 100 -14.50 -5.53 -3.45
N CYS A 101 -14.74 -4.41 -2.77
CA CYS A 101 -15.98 -4.17 -2.04
C CYS A 101 -17.20 -4.15 -2.96
N GLU A 102 -17.03 -3.74 -4.23
CA GLU A 102 -18.04 -3.84 -5.28
C GLU A 102 -18.33 -5.27 -5.76
N GLY A 103 -17.57 -6.26 -5.31
CA GLY A 103 -17.71 -7.65 -5.76
C GLY A 103 -17.27 -7.86 -7.22
N LEU A 104 -16.52 -6.93 -7.79
CA LEU A 104 -16.00 -7.04 -9.16
C LEU A 104 -14.73 -7.91 -9.23
N THR A 105 -14.08 -8.13 -8.10
CA THR A 105 -12.90 -8.99 -7.95
C THR A 105 -13.07 -9.94 -6.77
N ASN A 106 -12.09 -10.82 -6.56
CA ASN A 106 -12.02 -11.73 -5.42
C ASN A 106 -10.75 -11.49 -4.58
N ILE A 107 -10.68 -12.16 -3.43
CA ILE A 107 -9.55 -12.01 -2.50
C ILE A 107 -8.19 -12.36 -3.11
N HIS A 108 -8.12 -13.29 -4.06
CA HIS A 108 -6.84 -13.63 -4.71
C HIS A 108 -6.38 -12.52 -5.67
N SER A 109 -7.33 -11.95 -6.41
CA SER A 109 -7.06 -10.85 -7.35
C SER A 109 -6.66 -9.58 -6.59
N ASP A 110 -7.34 -9.31 -5.48
CA ASP A 110 -7.03 -8.24 -4.54
C ASP A 110 -5.58 -8.31 -4.04
N GLN A 111 -5.21 -9.42 -3.41
CA GLN A 111 -3.86 -9.62 -2.88
C GLN A 111 -2.78 -9.57 -3.97
N ALA A 112 -3.06 -10.13 -5.15
CA ALA A 112 -2.15 -10.07 -6.29
C ALA A 112 -1.91 -8.62 -6.76
N LEU A 113 -2.97 -7.81 -6.89
CA LEU A 113 -2.85 -6.41 -7.29
C LEU A 113 -2.09 -5.58 -6.26
N HIS A 114 -2.33 -5.80 -4.96
CA HIS A 114 -1.56 -5.13 -3.92
C HIS A 114 -0.07 -5.48 -4.00
N ILE A 115 0.29 -6.76 -4.12
CA ILE A 115 1.69 -7.20 -4.28
C ILE A 115 2.33 -6.59 -5.55
N LEU A 116 1.60 -6.57 -6.67
CA LEU A 116 2.07 -5.98 -7.92
C LEU A 116 2.40 -4.49 -7.78
N CYS A 117 1.63 -3.74 -6.99
CA CYS A 117 1.95 -2.33 -6.70
C CYS A 117 3.33 -2.21 -6.01
N ARG A 118 3.63 -3.06 -5.03
CA ARG A 118 4.91 -3.02 -4.29
C ARG A 118 6.08 -3.36 -5.20
N ILE A 119 5.93 -4.37 -6.07
CA ILE A 119 6.92 -4.71 -7.09
C ILE A 119 7.14 -3.50 -8.02
N GLY A 120 6.05 -2.88 -8.49
CA GLY A 120 6.11 -1.68 -9.32
C GLY A 120 6.88 -0.52 -8.66
N TYR A 121 6.68 -0.28 -7.37
CA TYR A 121 7.40 0.75 -6.63
C TYR A 121 8.90 0.47 -6.56
N VAL A 122 9.29 -0.77 -6.23
CA VAL A 122 10.72 -1.15 -6.16
C VAL A 122 11.38 -1.00 -7.52
N VAL A 123 10.71 -1.44 -8.59
CA VAL A 123 11.21 -1.26 -9.97
C VAL A 123 11.34 0.22 -10.32
N ALA A 124 10.33 1.05 -10.02
CA ALA A 124 10.37 2.48 -10.29
C ALA A 124 11.52 3.17 -9.54
N MET A 125 11.74 2.84 -8.27
CA MET A 125 12.86 3.39 -7.50
C MET A 125 14.21 2.97 -8.08
N ALA A 126 14.39 1.69 -8.43
CA ALA A 126 15.62 1.21 -9.03
C ALA A 126 15.93 1.91 -10.37
N LEU A 127 14.92 2.12 -11.22
CA LEU A 127 15.07 2.85 -12.48
C LEU A 127 15.42 4.33 -12.25
N CYS A 128 14.80 4.98 -11.26
CA CYS A 128 15.11 6.37 -10.91
C CYS A 128 16.52 6.53 -10.31
N CYS A 129 17.03 5.57 -9.54
CA CYS A 129 18.39 5.61 -9.01
C CYS A 129 19.44 5.52 -10.13
N ASN A 130 19.23 4.65 -11.13
CA ASN A 130 20.16 4.47 -12.25
C ASN A 130 20.23 5.71 -13.18
N SER A 131 19.22 6.58 -13.16
CA SER A 131 19.23 7.83 -13.95
C SER A 131 19.98 9.00 -13.30
N VAL A 132 20.52 8.81 -12.10
CA VAL A 132 21.21 9.87 -11.33
C VAL A 132 22.75 9.72 -11.40
N GLU A 133 23.27 8.73 -12.13
CA GLU A 133 24.72 8.67 -12.42
C GLU A 133 25.11 9.71 -13.51
N PRO A 134 26.11 10.59 -13.26
CA PRO A 134 26.75 11.40 -14.29
C PRO A 134 27.77 10.62 -15.13
#